data_AF-A0A0Q0KRY7-F1
#
_entry.id   AF-A0A0Q0KRY7-F1
#
_cell.length_a   1.000
_cell.length_b   1.000
_cell.length_c   1.000
_cell.angle_alpha   90.00
_cell.angle_beta   90.00
_cell.angle_gamma   90.00
#
_symmetry.space_group_name_H-M   'P 1'
#
loop_
_entity.id
_entity.type
_entity.pdbx_description
1 polymer ?
#
loop_
_entity_poly.entity_id
_entity_poly.type
_entity_poly.pdbx_seq_one_letter_code
_entity_poly.pdbx_strand_id
1 'polypeptide(L)'
;MNIAIFVVSFVVYVWLCLGIVKFHKHLADKLKLVNRRSLLNVFSQYIWFLLFIVTYIPISIFFPAWLNGKLGIVQESPNVTAIFILLGCLTLAITMWLGYKKN
;
A
#
# COMPACT_ATOMS: atom_id res chain seq x y z
N MET A 1 -1.82 -7.08 -25.72
CA MET A 1 -0.52 -7.05 -25.03
C MET A 1 -0.56 -6.18 -23.77
N ASN A 2 -1.11 -4.97 -23.81
CA ASN A 2 -1.17 -4.05 -22.66
C ASN A 2 -1.98 -4.59 -21.47
N ILE A 3 -3.06 -5.35 -21.71
CA ILE A 3 -3.86 -5.96 -20.63
C ILE A 3 -3.06 -7.01 -19.85
N ALA A 4 -2.29 -7.86 -20.52
CA ALA A 4 -1.47 -8.86 -19.84
C ALA A 4 -0.37 -8.19 -18.99
N ILE A 5 0.26 -7.15 -19.54
CA ILE A 5 1.25 -6.33 -18.81
C ILE A 5 0.61 -5.69 -17.58
N PHE A 6 -0.59 -5.13 -17.71
CA PHE A 6 -1.33 -4.56 -16.59
C PHE A 6 -1.57 -5.56 -15.48
N VAL A 7 -2.10 -6.74 -15.81
CA VAL A 7 -2.41 -7.77 -14.81
C VAL A 7 -1.15 -8.20 -14.09
N VAL A 8 -0.05 -8.43 -14.81
CA VAL A 8 1.25 -8.80 -14.20
C VAL A 8 1.76 -7.68 -13.29
N SER A 9 1.79 -6.44 -13.78
CA SER A 9 2.23 -5.28 -12.99
C SER A 9 1.35 -5.05 -11.76
N PHE A 10 0.04 -5.23 -11.88
CA PHE A 10 -0.91 -5.11 -10.78
C PHE A 10 -0.70 -6.19 -9.72
N VAL A 11 -0.49 -7.44 -10.12
CA VAL A 11 -0.18 -8.54 -9.18
C VAL A 11 1.13 -8.29 -8.45
N VAL A 12 2.20 -7.90 -9.16
CA VAL A 12 3.50 -7.54 -8.54
C VAL A 12 3.32 -6.42 -7.53
N TYR A 13 2.54 -5.40 -7.89
CA TYR A 13 2.22 -4.29 -7.00
C TYR A 13 1.46 -4.73 -5.74
N VAL A 14 0.45 -5.60 -5.84
CA VAL A 14 -0.26 -6.14 -4.68
C VAL A 14 0.71 -6.87 -3.73
N TRP A 15 1.63 -7.66 -4.28
CA TRP A 15 2.68 -8.34 -3.50
C TRP A 15 3.62 -7.35 -2.80
N LEU A 16 4.02 -6.27 -3.48
CA LEU A 16 4.81 -5.20 -2.88
C LEU A 16 4.06 -4.51 -1.74
N CYS A 17 2.78 -4.17 -1.94
CA CYS A 17 1.94 -3.60 -0.88
C CYS A 17 1.85 -4.52 0.34
N LEU A 18 1.62 -5.82 0.14
CA LEU A 18 1.63 -6.80 1.22
C LEU A 18 2.98 -6.86 1.95
N GLY A 19 4.08 -6.83 1.21
CA GLY A 19 5.44 -6.80 1.75
C GLY A 19 5.67 -5.57 2.64
N ILE A 20 5.28 -4.38 2.16
CA ILE A 20 5.40 -3.12 2.89
C ILE A 20 4.58 -3.15 4.18
N VAL A 21 3.33 -3.62 4.14
CA VAL A 21 2.48 -3.73 5.34
C VAL A 21 3.09 -4.68 6.36
N LYS A 22 3.54 -5.87 5.93
CA LYS A 22 4.18 -6.86 6.82
C LYS A 22 5.49 -6.31 7.40
N PHE A 23 6.28 -5.61 6.60
CA PHE A 23 7.51 -4.97 7.04
C PHE A 23 7.23 -3.88 8.07
N HIS A 24 6.26 -2.99 7.81
CA HIS A 24 5.83 -1.97 8.77
C HIS A 24 5.36 -2.62 10.08
N LYS A 25 4.52 -3.65 10.03
CA LYS A 25 4.08 -4.39 11.22
C LYS A 25 5.27 -4.99 11.98
N HIS A 26 6.18 -5.65 11.29
CA HIS A 26 7.37 -6.23 11.90
C HIS A 26 8.27 -5.17 12.56
N LEU A 27 8.49 -4.03 11.90
CA LEU A 27 9.20 -2.89 12.48
C LEU A 27 8.47 -2.34 13.71
N ALA A 28 7.15 -2.17 13.64
CA ALA A 28 6.34 -1.67 14.74
C ALA A 28 6.39 -2.63 15.95
N ASP A 29 6.35 -3.94 15.72
CA ASP A 29 6.45 -4.96 16.76
C ASP A 29 7.87 -4.99 17.38
N LYS A 30 8.93 -4.90 16.56
CA LYS A 30 10.32 -4.78 17.05
C LYS A 30 10.51 -3.51 17.87
N LEU A 31 10.02 -2.37 17.39
CA LEU A 31 10.08 -1.08 18.10
C LEU A 31 9.29 -1.11 19.42
N LYS A 32 8.15 -1.82 19.47
CA LYS A 32 7.40 -2.05 20.71
C LYS A 32 8.16 -2.93 21.71
N LEU A 33 8.86 -3.97 21.23
CA LEU A 33 9.65 -4.88 22.07
C LEU A 33 10.89 -4.19 22.66
N VAL A 34 11.55 -3.30 21.91
CA VAL A 34 12.86 -2.76 22.28
C VAL A 34 12.84 -1.90 23.55
N ASN A 35 11.85 -1.04 23.80
CA ASN A 35 11.64 -0.44 25.14
C ASN A 35 10.44 0.53 25.21
N ARG A 36 9.69 0.52 26.32
CA ARG A 36 8.58 1.47 26.61
C ARG A 36 9.00 2.83 27.19
N ARG A 37 10.27 3.02 27.59
CA ARG A 37 10.69 4.21 28.39
C ARG A 37 11.52 5.27 27.66
N SER A 38 11.99 5.03 26.44
CA SER A 38 12.78 6.02 25.71
C SER A 38 11.89 6.90 24.83
N LEU A 39 11.87 8.20 25.08
CA LEU A 39 11.16 9.20 24.25
C LEU A 39 11.60 9.14 22.78
N LEU A 40 12.87 8.83 22.51
CA LEU A 40 13.40 8.67 21.15
C LEU A 40 12.76 7.49 20.40
N ASN A 41 12.49 6.37 21.09
CA ASN A 41 11.80 5.23 20.49
C ASN A 41 10.34 5.55 20.17
N VAL A 42 9.66 6.28 21.05
CA VAL A 42 8.28 6.74 20.81
C VAL A 42 8.25 7.68 19.59
N PHE A 43 9.13 8.67 19.53
CA PHE A 43 9.23 9.58 18.40
C PHE A 43 9.52 8.84 17.09
N SER A 44 10.45 7.89 17.11
CA SER A 44 10.74 7.04 15.95
C SER A 44 9.53 6.23 15.48
N GLN A 45 8.76 5.64 16.40
CA GLN A 45 7.52 4.93 16.05
C GLN A 45 6.51 5.83 15.34
N TYR A 46 6.31 7.06 15.81
CA TYR A 46 5.42 8.02 15.16
C TYR A 46 5.93 8.46 13.78
N ILE A 47 7.24 8.68 13.61
CA ILE A 47 7.82 9.00 12.30
C ILE A 47 7.58 7.85 11.31
N TRP A 48 7.86 6.61 11.70
CA TRP A 48 7.66 5.46 10.83
C TRP A 48 6.19 5.26 10.47
N PHE A 49 5.29 5.47 11.43
CA PHE A 49 3.86 5.42 11.18
C PHE A 49 3.38 6.53 10.24
N LEU A 50 3.88 7.77 10.43
CA LEU A 50 3.55 8.91 9.57
C LEU A 50 4.07 8.69 8.15
N LEU A 51 5.32 8.23 8.01
CA LEU A 51 5.93 7.91 6.71
C LEU A 51 5.11 6.83 6.01
N PHE A 52 4.67 5.81 6.74
CA PHE A 52 3.78 4.78 6.21
C PHE A 52 2.47 5.39 5.72
N ILE A 53 1.75 6.19 6.52
CA ILE A 53 0.51 6.83 6.08
C ILE A 53 0.72 7.69 4.82
N VAL A 54 1.72 8.58 4.83
CA VAL A 54 1.91 9.59 3.78
C VAL A 54 2.40 8.97 2.48
N THR A 55 3.14 7.86 2.53
CA THR A 55 3.66 7.19 1.33
C THR A 55 2.75 6.05 0.89
N TYR A 56 2.42 5.13 1.78
CA TYR A 56 1.74 3.89 1.44
C TYR A 56 0.28 4.10 1.04
N ILE A 57 -0.46 4.96 1.74
CA ILE A 57 -1.90 5.14 1.45
C ILE A 57 -2.11 5.78 0.07
N PRO A 58 -1.46 6.91 -0.29
CA PRO A 58 -1.63 7.48 -1.63
C PRO A 58 -1.16 6.55 -2.73
N ILE A 59 0.00 5.90 -2.57
CA ILE A 59 0.48 4.93 -3.56
C ILE A 59 -0.52 3.78 -3.71
N SER A 60 -1.08 3.29 -2.60
CA SER A 60 -2.02 2.18 -2.67
C SER A 60 -3.33 2.55 -3.40
N ILE A 61 -3.81 3.77 -3.21
CA ILE A 61 -5.08 4.21 -3.80
C ILE A 61 -4.92 4.60 -5.29
N PHE A 62 -3.86 5.34 -5.62
CA PHE A 62 -3.73 5.96 -6.95
C PHE A 62 -2.94 5.12 -7.95
N PHE A 63 -2.16 4.12 -7.52
CA PHE A 63 -1.36 3.30 -8.43
C PHE A 63 -2.17 2.60 -9.53
N PRO A 64 -3.36 2.02 -9.29
CA PRO A 64 -4.11 1.36 -10.36
C PRO A 64 -4.58 2.34 -11.42
N ALA A 65 -4.97 3.56 -11.02
CA ALA A 65 -5.37 4.62 -11.94
C ALA A 65 -4.17 5.14 -12.74
N TRP A 66 -3.03 5.36 -12.08
CA TRP A 66 -1.78 5.75 -12.73
C TRP A 66 -1.30 4.71 -13.75
N LEU A 67 -1.40 3.41 -13.40
CA LEU A 67 -1.02 2.31 -14.29
C LEU A 67 -1.93 2.24 -15.51
N ASN A 68 -3.24 2.47 -15.34
CA ASN A 68 -4.16 2.57 -16.48
C ASN A 68 -3.80 3.72 -17.42
N GLY A 69 -3.53 4.92 -16.89
CA GLY A 69 -3.13 6.07 -17.71
C GLY A 69 -1.80 5.87 -18.44
N LYS A 70 -0.87 5.14 -17.82
CA LYS A 70 0.41 4.80 -18.47
C LYS A 70 0.30 3.77 -19.59
N LEU A 71 -0.55 2.76 -19.43
CA LEU A 71 -0.68 1.66 -20.38
C LEU A 71 -1.82 1.83 -21.38
N GLY A 72 -2.68 2.85 -21.19
CA GLY A 72 -3.81 3.17 -22.06
C GLY A 72 -4.78 2.02 -22.23
N ILE A 73 -5.08 1.28 -21.15
CA ILE A 73 -5.83 0.02 -21.23
C ILE A 73 -7.32 0.29 -21.42
N VAL A 74 -7.84 1.22 -20.63
CA VAL A 74 -9.21 1.72 -20.74
C VAL A 74 -9.13 3.23 -20.93
N GLN A 75 -9.94 3.74 -21.85
CA GLN A 75 -10.05 5.17 -22.12
C GLN A 75 -10.35 5.94 -20.84
N GLU A 76 -9.54 6.95 -20.55
CA GLU A 76 -9.69 7.74 -19.33
C GLU A 76 -11.00 8.51 -19.36
N SER A 77 -11.84 8.26 -18.36
CA SER A 77 -13.05 9.00 -18.08
C SER A 77 -13.20 9.10 -16.56
N PRO A 78 -13.96 10.07 -16.04
CA PRO A 78 -14.16 10.22 -14.59
C PRO A 78 -14.65 8.91 -13.93
N ASN A 79 -15.53 8.17 -14.60
CA ASN A 79 -16.06 6.90 -14.12
C ASN A 79 -14.98 5.81 -14.07
N VAL A 80 -14.16 5.70 -15.11
CA VAL A 80 -13.07 4.71 -15.18
C VAL A 80 -12.01 5.02 -14.11
N THR A 81 -11.64 6.29 -13.95
CA THR A 81 -10.70 6.71 -12.90
C THR A 81 -11.24 6.40 -11.51
N ALA A 82 -12.53 6.65 -11.26
CA ALA A 82 -13.17 6.29 -9.99
C ALA A 82 -13.12 4.78 -9.71
N ILE A 83 -13.37 3.94 -10.73
CA ILE A 83 -13.28 2.48 -10.61
C ILE A 83 -11.86 2.04 -10.22
N PHE A 84 -10.82 2.60 -10.86
CA PHE A 84 -9.44 2.27 -10.51
C PHE A 84 -9.03 2.77 -9.11
N ILE A 85 -9.53 3.92 -8.68
CA ILE A 85 -9.35 4.41 -7.31
C ILE A 85 -10.02 3.45 -6.31
N LEU A 86 -11.25 3.01 -6.58
CA LEU A 86 -11.94 2.01 -5.76
C LEU A 86 -11.17 0.69 -5.70
N LEU A 87 -10.57 0.26 -6.81
CA LEU A 87 -9.69 -0.91 -6.87
C LEU A 87 -8.43 -0.72 -6.00
N GLY A 88 -7.86 0.48 -5.99
CA GLY A 88 -6.74 0.84 -5.10
C GLY A 88 -7.14 0.82 -3.62
N CYS A 89 -8.31 1.39 -3.28
CA CYS A 89 -8.88 1.30 -1.93
C CYS A 89 -9.13 -0.15 -1.49
N LEU A 90 -9.66 -0.99 -2.38
CA LEU A 90 -9.86 -2.41 -2.12
C LEU A 90 -8.53 -3.11 -1.88
N THR A 91 -7.52 -2.81 -2.70
CA THR A 91 -6.17 -3.35 -2.55
C THR A 91 -5.60 -2.97 -1.19
N LEU A 92 -5.65 -1.69 -0.82
CA LEU A 92 -5.23 -1.17 0.48
C LEU A 92 -5.90 -1.93 1.63
N ALA A 93 -7.22 -2.10 1.57
CA ALA A 93 -7.98 -2.79 2.61
C ALA A 93 -7.56 -4.26 2.75
N ILE A 94 -7.45 -4.98 1.62
CA ILE A 94 -7.04 -6.39 1.58
C ILE A 94 -5.63 -6.56 2.12
N THR A 95 -4.68 -5.73 1.67
CA THR A 95 -3.27 -5.87 2.06
C THR A 95 -3.03 -5.48 3.51
N MET A 96 -3.74 -4.46 4.02
CA MET A 96 -3.77 -4.15 5.45
C MET A 96 -4.32 -5.31 6.26
N TRP A 97 -5.47 -5.86 5.87
CA TRP A 97 -6.10 -6.99 6.55
C TRP A 97 -5.17 -8.21 6.58
N LEU A 98 -4.62 -8.62 5.43
CA LEU A 98 -3.74 -9.77 5.30
C LEU A 98 -2.39 -9.56 5.99
N GLY A 99 -1.82 -8.36 5.94
CA GLY A 99 -0.56 -8.05 6.60
C GLY A 99 -0.68 -8.01 8.12
N TYR A 100 -1.83 -7.58 8.66
CA TYR A 100 -2.09 -7.55 10.09
C TYR A 100 -2.73 -8.81 10.65
N LYS A 101 -3.33 -9.67 9.82
CA LYS A 101 -3.81 -10.98 10.25
C LYS A 101 -2.71 -11.72 11.00
N LYS A 102 -3.04 -12.21 12.18
CA LYS A 102 -2.15 -13.04 12.99
C LYS A 102 -2.11 -14.40 12.30
N ASN A 103 -0.94 -14.77 11.75
CA ASN A 103 -0.68 -16.17 11.39
C ASN A 103 -0.64 -17.00 12.67
#